data_AF-A0A8S2R6A6-F1
#
_entry.id   AF-A0A8S2R6A6-F1
#
_cell.length_a   1.000
_cell.length_b   1.000
_cell.length_c   1.000
_cell.angle_alpha   90.00
_cell.angle_beta   90.00
_cell.angle_gamma   90.00
#
_symmetry.space_group_name_H-M   'P 1'
#
loop_
_entity.id
_entity.type
_entity.pdbx_description
1 polymer ?
#
loop_
_entity_poly.entity_id
_entity_poly.type
_entity_poly.pdbx_seq_one_letter_code
_entity_poly.pdbx_strand_id
1 'polypeptide(L)'
;MAENKNEDKWAKAVEELFCDGKLKSHQCKVYNKDRQSNNTDEKCGCQRLVRHHSFDGDELKVKPTNEDWTVEEHTEPLKALIYRSTTPAKFLRCSCENKKDIETLYKLMGSVCGKPKLIISVYGGHKYFTMDEAIEKEFMDSMAEAAITSGTWIITSGLNNGAAKLIGEGV
;
A
#
# COMPACT_ATOMS: atom_id res chain seq x y z
N MET A 1 28.64 -11.75 -11.80
CA MET A 1 27.35 -11.42 -11.16
C MET A 1 27.59 -10.19 -10.31
N ALA A 2 27.16 -9.01 -10.80
CA ALA A 2 27.37 -7.76 -10.09
C ALA A 2 26.21 -7.56 -9.12
N GLU A 3 26.49 -7.72 -7.82
CA GLU A 3 25.55 -7.40 -6.75
C GLU A 3 25.19 -5.90 -6.80
N ASN A 4 23.89 -5.67 -6.78
CA ASN A 4 23.25 -4.40 -7.14
C ASN A 4 23.40 -3.39 -5.98
N LYS A 5 24.48 -2.61 -5.97
CA LYS A 5 24.80 -1.59 -4.93
C LYS A 5 23.71 -0.54 -4.68
N ASN A 6 22.65 -0.48 -5.48
CA ASN A 6 21.54 0.45 -5.33
C ASN A 6 20.38 -0.11 -4.49
N GLU A 7 20.32 -1.43 -4.27
CA GLU A 7 19.25 -2.10 -3.50
C GLU A 7 19.27 -1.78 -2.00
N ASP A 8 20.38 -1.26 -1.47
CA ASP A 8 20.55 -1.05 -0.03
C ASP A 8 20.18 0.37 0.43
N LYS A 9 20.09 1.36 -0.47
CA LYS A 9 19.86 2.76 -0.08
C LYS A 9 18.40 3.08 0.23
N TRP A 10 17.47 2.58 -0.58
CA TRP A 10 16.05 2.85 -0.37
C TRP A 10 15.52 2.14 0.88
N ALA A 11 15.93 0.89 1.10
CA ALA A 11 15.55 0.14 2.29
C ALA A 11 16.06 0.84 3.57
N LYS A 12 17.32 1.27 3.58
CA LYS A 12 17.88 2.06 4.69
C LYS A 12 17.13 3.36 4.92
N ALA A 13 16.81 4.12 3.86
CA ALA A 13 16.03 5.35 4.00
C ALA A 13 14.63 5.09 4.59
N VAL A 14 13.96 4.00 4.20
CA VAL A 14 12.68 3.58 4.80
C VAL A 14 12.85 3.24 6.28
N GLU A 15 13.90 2.50 6.63
CA GLU A 15 14.18 2.13 8.01
C GLU A 15 14.49 3.35 8.89
N GLU A 16 15.31 4.29 8.41
CA GLU A 16 15.60 5.55 9.10
C GLU A 16 14.34 6.37 9.33
N LEU A 17 13.49 6.53 8.32
CA LEU A 17 12.20 7.22 8.45
C LEU A 17 11.28 6.54 9.46
N PHE A 18 11.33 5.21 9.56
CA PHE A 18 10.59 4.45 10.56
C PHE A 18 11.15 4.67 11.97
N CYS A 19 12.46 4.59 12.15
CA CYS A 19 13.15 4.83 13.43
C CYS A 19 12.92 6.26 13.94
N ASP A 20 12.86 7.23 13.04
CA ASP A 20 12.54 8.64 13.33
C ASP A 20 11.04 8.87 13.64
N GLY A 21 10.19 7.86 13.48
CA GLY A 21 8.74 7.96 13.68
C GLY A 21 8.01 8.76 12.58
N LYS A 22 8.70 9.15 11.51
CA LYS A 22 8.13 9.86 10.34
C LYS A 22 7.31 8.92 9.46
N LEU A 23 7.72 7.66 9.38
CA LEU A 23 6.96 6.59 8.78
C LEU A 23 6.34 5.72 9.87
N LYS A 24 5.03 5.47 9.76
CA LYS A 24 4.30 4.64 10.71
C LYS A 24 3.61 3.52 9.95
N SER A 25 3.44 2.37 10.59
CA SER A 25 2.57 1.31 10.11
C SER A 25 1.98 0.61 11.33
N HIS A 26 0.83 -0.06 11.18
CA HIS A 26 0.10 -0.62 12.31
C HIS A 26 -0.29 -2.08 12.08
N GLN A 27 -0.32 -2.86 13.15
CA GLN A 27 -0.94 -4.18 13.22
C GLN A 27 -1.96 -4.23 14.34
N CYS A 28 -3.02 -5.04 14.21
CA CYS A 28 -3.95 -5.20 15.32
C CYS A 28 -3.25 -5.95 16.46
N LYS A 29 -3.24 -5.35 17.65
CA LYS A 29 -2.79 -5.99 18.90
C LYS A 29 -3.93 -6.71 19.62
N VAL A 30 -5.16 -6.29 19.33
CA VAL A 30 -6.38 -6.76 19.96
C VAL A 30 -7.44 -6.90 18.88
N TYR A 31 -8.28 -7.92 18.99
CA TYR A 31 -9.47 -8.06 18.17
C TYR A 31 -10.71 -8.20 19.05
N ASN A 32 -11.79 -7.62 18.57
CA ASN A 32 -13.09 -7.70 19.23
C ASN A 32 -13.66 -9.08 18.92
N LYS A 33 -13.82 -9.91 19.94
CA LYS A 33 -14.46 -11.21 19.85
C LYS A 33 -15.59 -11.23 20.86
N ASP A 34 -16.77 -11.68 20.45
CA ASP A 34 -17.73 -12.17 21.43
C ASP A 34 -17.10 -13.39 22.10
N ARG A 35 -17.06 -13.39 23.44
CA ARG A 35 -16.42 -14.40 24.30
C ARG A 35 -16.82 -15.87 24.00
N GLN A 36 -17.79 -16.08 23.12
CA GLN A 36 -18.46 -17.36 22.84
C GLN A 36 -18.16 -17.93 21.44
N SER A 37 -17.47 -17.18 20.57
CA SER A 37 -17.16 -17.59 19.20
C SER A 37 -15.71 -18.08 19.08
N ASN A 38 -15.50 -19.38 18.87
CA ASN A 38 -14.20 -19.92 18.45
C ASN A 38 -13.98 -19.78 16.93
N ASN A 39 -14.81 -18.99 16.24
CA ASN A 39 -14.75 -18.88 14.79
C ASN A 39 -13.59 -17.96 14.36
N THR A 40 -12.52 -18.56 13.84
CA THR A 40 -11.35 -17.81 13.33
C THR A 40 -11.61 -17.16 11.96
N ASP A 41 -12.76 -17.47 11.33
CA ASP A 41 -13.18 -16.93 10.03
C ASP A 41 -14.10 -15.70 10.20
N GLU A 42 -14.29 -15.25 11.43
CA GLU A 42 -14.93 -13.99 11.73
C GLU A 42 -14.05 -12.81 11.30
N LYS A 43 -14.69 -11.70 10.89
CA LYS A 43 -13.98 -10.46 10.53
C LYS A 43 -13.72 -9.65 11.79
N CYS A 44 -12.47 -9.28 12.02
CA CYS A 44 -12.08 -8.26 12.99
C CYS A 44 -12.62 -6.88 12.56
N GLY A 45 -12.67 -5.91 13.48
CA GLY A 45 -13.03 -4.52 13.17
C GLY A 45 -12.15 -3.90 12.06
N CYS A 46 -10.90 -4.37 11.90
CA CYS A 46 -10.03 -3.99 10.78
C CYS A 46 -10.40 -4.66 9.43
N GLN A 47 -11.49 -5.43 9.37
CA GLN A 47 -12.01 -6.18 8.22
C GLN A 47 -11.17 -7.38 7.76
N ARG A 48 -10.02 -7.65 8.38
CA ARG A 48 -9.27 -8.91 8.16
C ARG A 48 -9.89 -10.04 8.97
N LEU A 49 -9.77 -11.26 8.46
CA LEU A 49 -10.15 -12.46 9.21
C LEU A 49 -9.30 -12.58 10.46
N VAL A 50 -9.90 -13.03 11.57
CA VAL A 50 -9.20 -13.23 12.85
C VAL A 50 -7.95 -14.10 12.65
N ARG A 51 -8.06 -15.20 11.90
CA ARG A 51 -6.92 -16.07 11.54
C ARG A 51 -5.74 -15.39 10.83
N HIS A 52 -5.94 -14.22 10.21
CA HIS A 52 -4.88 -13.50 9.47
C HIS A 52 -4.10 -12.49 10.33
N HIS A 53 -4.36 -12.41 11.62
CA HIS A 53 -3.62 -11.50 12.50
C HIS A 53 -2.40 -12.12 13.16
N SER A 54 -2.29 -13.44 13.20
CA SER A 54 -1.11 -14.16 13.65
C SER A 54 -0.08 -14.19 12.52
N PHE A 55 0.78 -13.18 12.44
CA PHE A 55 1.92 -13.22 11.51
C PHE A 55 2.98 -14.23 11.99
N ASP A 56 3.15 -14.39 13.30
CA ASP A 56 4.19 -15.23 13.93
C ASP A 56 3.65 -16.25 14.96
N GLY A 57 2.34 -16.55 14.94
CA GLY A 57 1.74 -17.53 15.86
C GLY A 57 1.45 -17.02 17.28
N ASP A 58 1.70 -15.74 17.57
CA ASP A 58 1.27 -15.11 18.81
C ASP A 58 -0.28 -15.06 18.92
N GLU A 59 -0.79 -15.45 20.08
CA GLU A 59 -2.21 -15.35 20.41
C GLU A 59 -2.56 -13.87 20.67
N LEU A 60 -3.34 -13.28 19.76
CA LEU A 60 -3.87 -11.93 19.97
C LEU A 60 -4.70 -11.87 21.26
N LYS A 61 -4.50 -10.80 22.04
CA LYS A 61 -5.31 -10.53 23.22
C LYS A 61 -6.76 -10.23 22.81
N VAL A 62 -7.72 -10.86 23.48
CA VAL A 62 -9.15 -10.63 23.25
C VAL A 62 -9.64 -9.50 24.14
N LYS A 63 -10.30 -8.48 23.56
CA LYS A 63 -11.09 -7.50 24.33
C LYS A 63 -12.60 -7.73 24.14
N PRO A 64 -13.42 -7.39 25.14
CA PRO A 64 -14.88 -7.40 25.00
C PRO A 64 -15.36 -6.43 23.90
N THR A 65 -16.37 -6.86 23.14
CA THR A 65 -16.96 -6.25 21.94
C THR A 65 -17.71 -4.92 22.13
N ASN A 66 -17.83 -4.40 23.35
CA ASN A 66 -18.63 -3.20 23.63
C ASN A 66 -17.96 -1.86 23.22
N GLU A 67 -16.70 -1.89 22.78
CA GLU A 67 -15.97 -0.70 22.30
C GLU A 67 -15.87 -0.71 20.77
N ASP A 68 -16.12 0.43 20.13
CA ASP A 68 -15.93 0.61 18.69
C ASP A 68 -14.46 0.41 18.32
N TRP A 69 -14.21 -0.26 17.20
CA TRP A 69 -12.83 -0.47 16.73
C TRP A 69 -12.20 0.84 16.25
N THR A 70 -11.09 1.21 16.87
CA THR A 70 -10.27 2.38 16.53
C THR A 70 -8.82 1.98 16.31
N VAL A 71 -8.09 2.73 15.47
CA VAL A 71 -6.66 2.46 15.18
C VAL A 71 -5.85 2.59 16.47
N GLU A 72 -6.10 3.63 17.26
CA GLU A 72 -5.35 3.98 18.47
C GLU A 72 -5.47 2.90 19.56
N GLU A 73 -6.67 2.36 19.77
CA GLU A 73 -6.92 1.43 20.87
C GLU A 73 -6.68 -0.04 20.49
N HIS A 74 -6.89 -0.39 19.21
CA HIS A 74 -6.90 -1.79 18.76
C HIS A 74 -5.65 -2.17 17.96
N THR A 75 -4.83 -1.20 17.57
CA THR A 75 -3.57 -1.46 16.85
C THR A 75 -2.35 -1.04 17.66
N GLU A 76 -1.19 -1.53 17.24
CA GLU A 76 0.12 -1.12 17.71
C GLU A 76 1.04 -0.88 16.51
N PRO A 77 2.09 -0.05 16.67
CA PRO A 77 3.06 0.18 15.62
C PRO A 77 3.73 -1.13 15.18
N LEU A 78 3.71 -1.39 13.88
CA LEU A 78 4.44 -2.46 13.22
C LEU A 78 5.57 -1.84 12.40
N LYS A 79 6.77 -2.44 12.41
CA LYS A 79 7.86 -2.04 11.51
C LYS A 79 7.34 -1.99 10.08
N ALA A 80 7.52 -0.85 9.40
CA ALA A 80 7.04 -0.69 8.03
C ALA A 80 7.59 -1.83 7.17
N LEU A 81 6.69 -2.69 6.70
CA LEU A 81 7.06 -3.88 5.94
C LEU A 81 7.50 -3.44 4.55
N ILE A 82 8.77 -3.65 4.26
CA ILE A 82 9.31 -3.61 2.91
C ILE A 82 9.02 -4.98 2.29
N TYR A 83 8.06 -5.03 1.37
CA TYR A 83 7.81 -6.26 0.63
C TYR A 83 8.79 -6.32 -0.56
N ARG A 84 9.55 -7.42 -0.61
CA ARG A 84 10.43 -7.76 -1.75
C ARG A 84 9.64 -8.62 -2.72
N SER A 85 9.32 -8.06 -3.88
CA SER A 85 8.77 -8.82 -5.01
C SER A 85 9.91 -9.41 -5.84
N THR A 86 9.61 -10.42 -6.65
CA THR A 86 10.50 -10.89 -7.72
C THR A 86 10.60 -9.87 -8.87
N THR A 87 9.71 -8.89 -8.88
CA THR A 87 9.73 -7.74 -9.79
C THR A 87 10.51 -6.57 -9.15
N PRO A 88 11.10 -5.66 -9.96
CA PRO A 88 11.83 -4.49 -9.46
C PRO A 88 10.97 -3.45 -8.73
N ALA A 89 9.67 -3.71 -8.55
CA ALA A 89 8.74 -2.82 -7.86
C ALA A 89 9.00 -2.81 -6.35
N LYS A 90 9.02 -1.60 -5.77
CA LYS A 90 9.21 -1.39 -4.33
C LYS A 90 7.86 -1.16 -3.66
N PHE A 91 7.62 -1.85 -2.56
CA PHE A 91 6.37 -1.77 -1.81
C PHE A 91 6.62 -1.27 -0.40
N LEU A 92 5.78 -0.33 0.04
CA LEU A 92 5.83 0.24 1.36
C LEU A 92 4.43 0.29 1.95
N ARG A 93 4.25 -0.31 3.13
CA ARG A 93 3.01 -0.19 3.90
C ARG A 93 3.11 1.00 4.86
N CYS A 94 2.19 1.95 4.74
CA CYS A 94 2.10 3.15 5.59
C CYS A 94 0.78 3.18 6.37
N SER A 95 0.78 3.87 7.52
CA SER A 95 -0.42 4.21 8.28
C SER A 95 -1.19 5.35 7.61
N CYS A 96 -2.50 5.44 7.88
CA CYS A 96 -3.31 6.60 7.47
C CYS A 96 -2.83 7.91 8.11
N GLU A 97 -2.15 7.84 9.25
CA GLU A 97 -1.54 9.00 9.91
C GLU A 97 -0.43 9.65 9.09
N ASN A 98 0.24 8.90 8.21
CA ASN A 98 1.32 9.44 7.36
C ASN A 98 0.82 10.47 6.36
N LYS A 99 -0.51 10.59 6.14
CA LYS A 99 -1.11 11.69 5.37
C LYS A 99 -0.76 13.07 5.92
N LYS A 100 -0.46 13.17 7.23
CA LYS A 100 -0.06 14.43 7.88
C LYS A 100 1.36 14.88 7.48
N ASP A 101 2.18 13.96 6.94
CA ASP A 101 3.55 14.23 6.49
C ASP A 101 3.74 13.76 5.04
N ILE A 102 3.04 14.45 4.13
CA ILE A 102 3.12 14.18 2.69
C ILE A 102 4.51 14.47 2.12
N GLU A 103 5.28 15.36 2.76
CA GLU A 103 6.62 15.75 2.31
C GLU A 103 7.60 14.57 2.44
N THR A 104 7.52 13.82 3.54
CA THR A 104 8.29 12.57 3.71
C THR A 104 7.97 11.57 2.61
N LEU A 105 6.68 11.35 2.30
CA LEU A 105 6.26 10.44 1.23
C LEU A 105 6.74 10.91 -0.15
N TYR A 106 6.65 12.22 -0.43
CA TYR A 106 7.14 12.82 -1.67
C TYR A 106 8.64 12.62 -1.86
N LYS A 107 9.45 12.91 -0.82
CA LYS A 107 10.90 12.69 -0.84
C LYS A 107 11.25 11.23 -1.07
N LEU A 108 10.53 10.32 -0.41
CA LEU A 108 10.74 8.90 -0.55
C LEU A 108 10.43 8.41 -1.97
N MET A 109 9.31 8.81 -2.56
CA MET A 109 8.99 8.52 -3.96
C MET A 109 10.02 9.14 -4.91
N GLY A 110 10.44 10.38 -4.66
CA GLY A 110 11.48 11.09 -5.41
C GLY A 110 12.82 10.37 -5.42
N SER A 111 13.18 9.65 -4.34
CA SER A 111 14.40 8.85 -4.29
C SER A 111 14.39 7.63 -5.22
N VAL A 112 13.20 7.16 -5.62
CA VAL A 112 13.01 6.01 -6.50
C VAL A 112 12.74 6.46 -7.94
N CYS A 113 11.81 7.39 -8.11
CA CYS A 113 11.27 7.79 -9.42
C CYS A 113 11.88 9.10 -9.94
N GLY A 114 12.81 9.73 -9.21
CA GLY A 114 13.31 11.07 -9.50
C GLY A 114 12.26 12.16 -9.25
N LYS A 115 12.65 13.43 -9.33
CA LYS A 115 11.72 14.55 -9.16
C LYS A 115 10.74 14.64 -10.35
N PRO A 116 9.41 14.69 -10.13
CA PRO A 116 8.46 14.84 -11.21
C PRO A 116 8.47 16.26 -11.78
N LYS A 117 8.27 16.36 -13.09
CA LYS A 117 7.91 17.55 -13.85
C LYS A 117 6.40 17.60 -14.14
N LEU A 118 5.75 16.43 -14.20
CA LEU A 118 4.32 16.26 -14.39
C LEU A 118 3.82 15.15 -13.47
N ILE A 119 2.65 15.35 -12.87
CA ILE A 119 1.95 14.33 -12.08
C ILE A 119 0.58 14.11 -12.69
N ILE A 120 0.31 12.89 -13.14
CA ILE A 120 -0.98 12.44 -13.66
C ILE A 120 -1.60 11.54 -12.61
N SER A 121 -2.74 11.93 -12.06
CA SER A 121 -3.49 11.11 -11.10
C SER A 121 -4.71 10.54 -11.81
N VAL A 122 -4.76 9.22 -11.94
CA VAL A 122 -5.88 8.52 -12.57
C VAL A 122 -6.71 7.83 -11.50
N TYR A 123 -7.99 8.21 -11.43
CA TYR A 123 -8.98 7.59 -10.57
C TYR A 123 -10.07 6.98 -11.45
N GLY A 124 -10.62 5.85 -11.02
CA GLY A 124 -11.72 5.18 -11.72
C GLY A 124 -12.50 4.30 -10.76
N GLY A 125 -13.63 3.79 -11.24
CA GLY A 125 -14.45 2.87 -10.46
C GLY A 125 -13.73 1.55 -10.19
N HIS A 126 -14.02 0.92 -9.04
CA HIS A 126 -13.57 -0.44 -8.72
C HIS A 126 -14.30 -1.52 -9.53
N LYS A 127 -15.35 -1.15 -10.26
CA LYS A 127 -16.07 -2.05 -11.16
C LYS A 127 -15.38 -2.11 -12.51
N TYR A 128 -15.38 -3.29 -13.10
CA TYR A 128 -15.06 -3.43 -14.52
C TYR A 128 -16.05 -2.60 -15.34
N PHE A 129 -15.51 -1.86 -16.30
CA PHE A 129 -16.28 -1.14 -17.31
C PHE A 129 -15.78 -1.57 -18.69
N THR A 130 -16.65 -1.50 -19.67
CA THR A 130 -16.31 -1.78 -21.08
C THR A 130 -16.21 -0.45 -21.81
N MET A 131 -15.18 -0.30 -22.64
CA MET A 131 -15.11 0.76 -23.63
C MET A 131 -15.15 0.17 -25.04
N ASP A 132 -15.37 1.03 -26.02
CA ASP A 132 -15.09 0.68 -27.41
C ASP A 132 -13.59 0.39 -27.57
N GLU A 133 -13.24 -0.66 -28.32
CA GLU A 133 -11.86 -1.13 -28.49
C GLU A 133 -10.93 -0.02 -29.00
N ALA A 134 -11.41 0.88 -29.86
CA ALA A 134 -10.60 1.97 -30.38
C ALA A 134 -10.25 2.99 -29.29
N ILE A 135 -11.21 3.30 -28.40
CA ILE A 135 -11.01 4.23 -27.29
C ILE A 135 -10.10 3.60 -26.23
N GLU A 136 -10.27 2.32 -25.95
CA GLU A 136 -9.44 1.59 -24.99
C GLU A 136 -7.99 1.57 -25.41
N LYS A 137 -7.74 1.27 -26.68
CA LYS A 137 -6.41 1.28 -27.25
C LYS A 137 -5.78 2.68 -27.20
N GLU A 138 -6.48 3.70 -27.68
CA GLU A 138 -5.97 5.08 -27.68
C GLU A 138 -5.64 5.55 -26.26
N PHE A 139 -6.48 5.19 -25.28
CA PHE A 139 -6.25 5.48 -23.88
C PHE A 139 -4.97 4.79 -23.38
N MET A 140 -4.82 3.48 -23.61
CA MET A 140 -3.63 2.73 -23.20
C MET A 140 -2.35 3.29 -23.84
N ASP A 141 -2.38 3.55 -25.15
CA ASP A 141 -1.23 4.10 -25.89
C ASP A 141 -0.82 5.47 -25.33
N SER A 142 -1.80 6.36 -25.07
CA SER A 142 -1.52 7.68 -24.47
C SER A 142 -0.91 7.59 -23.06
N MET A 143 -1.31 6.60 -22.26
CA MET A 143 -0.75 6.39 -20.92
C MET A 143 0.66 5.83 -20.99
N ALA A 144 0.94 4.94 -21.94
CA ALA A 144 2.29 4.41 -22.19
C ALA A 144 3.24 5.53 -22.63
N GLU A 145 2.81 6.40 -23.53
CA GLU A 145 3.57 7.59 -23.95
C GLU A 145 3.86 8.53 -22.78
N ALA A 146 2.85 8.77 -21.93
CA ALA A 146 3.02 9.56 -20.72
C ALA A 146 4.01 8.93 -19.73
N ALA A 147 4.02 7.60 -19.60
CA ALA A 147 4.92 6.87 -18.69
C ALA A 147 6.39 6.93 -19.14
N ILE A 148 6.63 6.90 -20.45
CA ILE A 148 7.98 6.99 -21.03
C ILE A 148 8.50 8.44 -21.00
N THR A 149 7.60 9.42 -20.93
CA THR A 149 7.96 10.84 -20.82
C THR A 149 8.76 11.13 -19.55
N SER A 150 10.01 11.56 -19.73
CA SER A 150 10.95 11.77 -18.64
C SER A 150 10.47 12.78 -17.59
N GLY A 151 10.34 12.31 -16.35
CA GLY A 151 9.85 13.12 -15.23
C GLY A 151 8.33 13.14 -15.08
N THR A 152 7.58 12.29 -15.77
CA THR A 152 6.16 12.12 -15.50
C THR A 152 5.94 11.05 -14.43
N TRP A 153 5.10 11.35 -13.43
CA TRP A 153 4.59 10.37 -12.48
C TRP A 153 3.14 10.05 -12.81
N ILE A 154 2.83 8.76 -12.97
CA ILE A 154 1.45 8.27 -13.09
C ILE A 154 1.07 7.63 -11.76
N ILE A 155 0.04 8.15 -11.10
CA ILE A 155 -0.46 7.69 -9.81
C ILE A 155 -1.87 7.11 -10.02
N THR A 156 -2.04 5.84 -9.65
CA THR A 156 -3.30 5.09 -9.73
C THR A 156 -3.54 4.31 -8.43
N SER A 157 -4.68 3.64 -8.30
CA SER A 157 -5.02 2.82 -7.12
C SER A 157 -4.13 1.58 -6.96
N GLY A 158 -3.46 1.13 -8.03
CA GLY A 158 -2.62 -0.06 -8.03
C GLY A 158 -3.39 -1.37 -7.90
N LEU A 159 -4.72 -1.33 -8.09
CA LEU A 159 -5.58 -2.50 -8.03
C LEU A 159 -5.73 -3.14 -9.41
N ASN A 160 -5.77 -4.47 -9.47
CA ASN A 160 -6.06 -5.21 -10.70
C ASN A 160 -7.57 -5.21 -11.02
N ASN A 161 -8.18 -4.02 -11.08
CA ASN A 161 -9.56 -3.81 -11.50
C ASN A 161 -9.77 -2.41 -12.09
N GLY A 162 -10.89 -2.26 -12.82
CA GLY A 162 -11.32 -0.99 -13.38
C GLY A 162 -10.23 -0.27 -14.18
N ALA A 163 -10.11 1.05 -13.98
CA ALA A 163 -9.19 1.88 -14.76
C ALA A 163 -7.71 1.56 -14.48
N ALA A 164 -7.37 1.16 -13.25
CA ALA A 164 -5.99 0.83 -12.89
C ALA A 164 -5.47 -0.40 -13.64
N LYS A 165 -6.35 -1.38 -13.88
CA LYS A 165 -6.03 -2.55 -14.70
C LYS A 165 -5.71 -2.15 -16.15
N LEU A 166 -6.56 -1.36 -16.78
CA LEU A 166 -6.37 -0.94 -18.18
C LEU A 166 -5.05 -0.19 -18.36
N ILE A 167 -4.71 0.72 -17.45
CA ILE A 167 -3.42 1.42 -17.47
C ILE A 167 -2.26 0.44 -17.35
N GLY A 168 -2.36 -0.54 -16.43
CA GLY A 168 -1.33 -1.55 -16.23
C GLY A 168 -1.19 -2.56 -17.37
N GLU A 169 -2.20 -2.71 -18.22
CA GLU A 169 -2.12 -3.53 -19.44
C GLU A 169 -1.42 -2.80 -20.59
N GLY A 170 -1.41 -1.46 -20.57
CA GLY A 170 -0.73 -0.63 -21.56
C GLY A 170 0.74 -0.29 -21.28
N VAL A 171 1.25 -0.58 -20.07
CA VAL A 171 2.61 -0.18 -19.60
C VAL A 171 3.45 -1.39 -19.20
#